data_AF-A0A6J1T3L9-F1
#
_entry.id   AF-A0A6J1T3L9-F1
#
_cell.length_a   1.000
_cell.length_b   1.000
_cell.length_c   1.000
_cell.angle_alpha   90.00
_cell.angle_beta   90.00
_cell.angle_gamma   90.00
#
_symmetry.space_group_name_H-M   'P 1'
#
loop_
_entity.id
_entity.type
_entity.pdbx_description
1 polymer ?
#
loop_
_entity_poly.entity_id
_entity_poly.type
_entity_poly.pdbx_seq_one_letter_code
_entity_poly.pdbx_strand_id
1 'polypeptide(L)'
;MCIALRILTKEFENAETLLISEVHMLLEHRQAQNESAEEEQEFSEVFHKTLTYTERFRKFKNKETISSVRNLLMQKKLHKFELASLANLCPETPEEAKSLVPSLEGRFEDEELRQILDDIQTKRSLQY
;
A
#
# COMPACT_ATOMS: atom_id res chain seq x y z
N MET A 1 17.80 -16.21 0.90
CA MET A 1 16.66 -16.14 -0.03
C MET A 1 15.41 -16.54 0.74
N CYS A 2 14.67 -15.56 1.30
CA CYS A 2 13.55 -15.80 2.22
C CYS A 2 12.36 -16.48 1.54
N ILE A 3 11.81 -17.48 2.21
CA ILE A 3 10.81 -18.44 1.71
C ILE A 3 9.42 -17.78 1.54
N ALA A 4 9.16 -16.66 2.21
CA ALA A 4 7.87 -15.96 2.18
C ALA A 4 7.52 -15.31 0.82
N LEU A 5 8.49 -15.04 -0.05
CA LEU A 5 8.26 -14.51 -1.41
C LEU A 5 7.96 -15.59 -2.46
N ARG A 6 8.08 -16.88 -2.09
CA ARG A 6 8.03 -18.02 -3.02
C ARG A 6 6.62 -18.53 -3.34
N ILE A 7 5.57 -17.87 -2.83
CA ILE A 7 4.17 -18.30 -2.96
C ILE A 7 3.41 -17.50 -4.04
N LEU A 8 3.98 -16.43 -4.59
CA LEU A 8 3.40 -15.77 -5.75
C LEU A 8 3.65 -16.63 -7.00
N THR A 9 2.57 -17.02 -7.69
CA THR A 9 2.67 -17.74 -8.97
C THR A 9 3.47 -16.90 -9.98
N LYS A 10 4.08 -17.55 -10.98
CA LYS A 10 4.90 -16.87 -12.00
C LYS A 10 4.21 -15.68 -12.68
N GLU A 11 2.88 -15.66 -12.69
CA GLU A 11 2.07 -14.58 -13.22
C GLU A 11 2.27 -13.24 -12.50
N PHE A 12 2.68 -13.28 -11.21
CA PHE A 12 2.87 -12.08 -10.39
C PHE A 12 4.33 -11.69 -10.18
N GLU A 13 5.27 -12.39 -10.82
CA GLU A 13 6.72 -12.17 -10.63
C GLU A 13 7.13 -10.73 -10.98
N ASN A 14 6.49 -10.14 -12.00
CA ASN A 14 6.77 -8.76 -12.44
C ASN A 14 5.64 -7.78 -12.08
N ALA A 15 4.55 -8.25 -11.47
CA ALA A 15 3.39 -7.43 -11.20
C ALA A 15 3.73 -6.22 -10.30
N GLU A 16 3.12 -5.07 -10.59
CA GLU A 16 3.19 -3.93 -9.69
C GLU A 16 2.12 -4.02 -8.61
N THR A 17 2.48 -3.60 -7.41
CA THR A 17 1.58 -3.54 -6.27
C THR A 17 0.94 -2.17 -6.16
N LEU A 18 -0.35 -2.14 -5.86
CA LEU A 18 -1.06 -0.92 -5.50
C LEU A 18 -1.28 -0.86 -3.99
N LEU A 19 -1.15 0.34 -3.43
CA LEU A 19 -1.52 0.63 -2.05
C LEU A 19 -3.04 0.72 -1.93
N ILE A 20 -3.59 0.41 -0.76
CA ILE A 20 -5.05 0.51 -0.50
C ILE A 20 -5.54 1.93 -0.83
N SER A 21 -4.74 2.94 -0.47
CA SER A 21 -5.01 4.35 -0.81
C SER A 21 -5.00 4.64 -2.31
N GLU A 22 -4.10 4.04 -3.08
CA GLU A 22 -4.06 4.21 -4.54
C GLU A 22 -5.28 3.55 -5.20
N VAL A 23 -5.63 2.34 -4.76
CA VAL A 23 -6.82 1.64 -5.25
C VAL A 23 -8.06 2.49 -4.98
N HIS A 24 -8.20 3.04 -3.77
CA HIS A 24 -9.32 3.91 -3.44
C HIS A 24 -9.43 5.09 -4.42
N MET A 25 -8.33 5.81 -4.65
CA MET A 25 -8.30 6.95 -5.57
C MET A 25 -8.68 6.58 -7.01
N LEU A 26 -8.22 5.41 -7.49
CA LEU A 26 -8.58 4.93 -8.83
C LEU A 26 -10.06 4.59 -8.94
N LEU A 27 -10.63 3.96 -7.90
CA LEU A 27 -12.05 3.63 -7.87
C LEU A 27 -12.93 4.88 -7.77
N GLU A 28 -12.57 5.84 -6.91
CA GLU A 28 -13.26 7.12 -6.78
C GLU A 28 -13.22 7.90 -8.10
N HIS A 29 -12.06 7.95 -8.76
CA HIS A 29 -11.94 8.58 -10.07
C HIS A 29 -12.81 7.89 -11.13
N ARG A 30 -12.83 6.55 -11.15
CA ARG A 30 -13.65 5.78 -12.08
C ARG A 30 -15.15 6.01 -11.83
N GLN A 31 -15.55 6.18 -10.57
CA GLN A 31 -16.92 6.51 -10.20
C GLN A 31 -17.31 7.90 -10.69
N ALA A 32 -16.51 8.93 -10.43
CA ALA A 32 -16.76 10.29 -10.91
C ALA A 32 -16.81 10.38 -12.45
N GLN A 33 -15.99 9.60 -13.15
CA GLN A 33 -16.06 9.48 -14.62
C GLN A 33 -17.37 8.85 -15.11
N ASN A 34 -17.95 7.94 -14.33
CA ASN A 34 -19.21 7.29 -14.68
C ASN A 34 -20.40 8.23 -14.49
N GLU A 35 -20.40 8.98 -13.38
CA GLU A 35 -21.44 9.98 -13.06
C GLU A 35 -21.47 11.14 -14.06
N SER A 36 -20.36 11.41 -14.75
CA SER A 36 -20.24 12.45 -15.78
C SER A 36 -20.40 11.93 -17.23
N ALA A 37 -20.60 10.62 -17.41
CA ALA A 37 -20.79 10.03 -18.74
C ALA A 37 -22.22 10.25 -19.25
N GLU A 38 -22.38 10.29 -20.58
CA GLU A 38 -23.71 10.42 -21.21
C GLU A 38 -24.62 9.20 -20.92
N GLU A 39 -24.01 8.02 -20.76
CA GLU A 39 -24.68 6.80 -20.31
C GLU A 39 -24.00 6.27 -19.05
N GLU A 40 -24.69 6.37 -17.93
CA GLU A 40 -24.22 5.87 -16.64
C GLU A 40 -24.26 4.33 -16.63
N GLN A 41 -23.16 3.69 -16.25
CA GLN A 41 -23.10 2.24 -16.08
C GLN A 41 -23.22 1.88 -14.61
N GLU A 42 -24.08 0.91 -14.27
CA GLU A 42 -24.09 0.37 -12.91
C GLU A 42 -22.81 -0.44 -12.65
N PHE A 43 -22.13 -0.12 -11.55
CA PHE A 43 -20.97 -0.89 -11.12
C PHE A 43 -21.38 -2.19 -10.44
N SER A 44 -20.55 -3.22 -10.62
CA SER A 44 -20.73 -4.52 -9.94
C SER A 44 -20.74 -4.39 -8.41
N GLU A 45 -21.32 -5.37 -7.72
CA GLU A 45 -21.27 -5.45 -6.26
C GLU A 45 -19.82 -5.51 -5.73
N VAL A 46 -18.92 -6.17 -6.47
CA VAL A 46 -17.49 -6.26 -6.13
C VAL A 46 -16.84 -4.89 -6.12
N PHE A 47 -17.19 -4.01 -7.07
CA PHE A 47 -16.68 -2.65 -7.12
C PHE A 47 -17.08 -1.86 -5.85
N HIS A 48 -18.36 -1.86 -5.50
CA HIS A 48 -18.87 -1.16 -4.32
C HIS A 48 -18.26 -1.66 -3.01
N LYS A 49 -18.14 -2.99 -2.88
CA LYS A 49 -17.46 -3.63 -1.72
C LYS A 49 -16.00 -3.21 -1.64
N THR A 50 -15.30 -3.18 -2.77
CA THR A 50 -13.88 -2.78 -2.83
C THR A 50 -13.70 -1.30 -2.52
N LEU A 51 -14.56 -0.42 -3.06
CA LEU A 51 -14.54 1.01 -2.76
C LEU A 51 -14.76 1.27 -1.27
N THR A 52 -15.75 0.61 -0.66
CA THR A 52 -16.05 0.75 0.77
C THR A 52 -14.91 0.21 1.64
N TYR A 53 -14.32 -0.93 1.28
CA TYR A 53 -13.16 -1.47 1.99
C TYR A 53 -11.98 -0.52 1.93
N THR A 54 -11.65 -0.03 0.72
CA THR A 54 -10.50 0.85 0.52
C THR A 54 -10.70 2.22 1.17
N GLU A 55 -11.93 2.75 1.21
CA GLU A 55 -12.26 3.96 1.97
C GLU A 55 -12.03 3.79 3.47
N ARG A 56 -12.41 2.63 4.01
CA ARG A 56 -12.28 2.35 5.45
C ARG A 56 -10.82 2.14 5.88
N PHE A 57 -10.01 1.52 5.02
CA PHE A 57 -8.66 1.09 5.37
C PHE A 57 -7.54 1.91 4.73
N ARG A 58 -7.84 2.89 3.86
CA ARG A 58 -6.83 3.81 3.33
C ARG A 58 -6.13 4.50 4.49
N LYS A 59 -4.80 4.42 4.50
CA LYS A 59 -3.95 5.08 5.50
C LYS A 59 -3.62 6.51 5.12
N PHE A 60 -3.68 6.78 3.83
CA PHE A 60 -3.33 8.07 3.24
C PHE A 60 -4.48 8.57 2.37
N LYS A 61 -4.86 9.84 2.53
CA LYS A 61 -5.95 10.50 1.79
C LYS A 61 -5.42 11.43 0.70
N ASN A 62 -4.27 12.06 0.93
CA ASN A 62 -3.69 13.01 -0.01
C ASN A 62 -2.81 12.29 -1.06
N LYS A 63 -3.06 12.59 -2.34
CA LYS A 63 -2.29 12.09 -3.51
C LYS A 63 -0.79 12.36 -3.37
N GLU A 64 -0.42 13.55 -2.91
CA GLU A 64 0.98 13.94 -2.73
C GLU A 64 1.64 13.08 -1.67
N THR A 65 0.94 12.81 -0.57
CA THR A 65 1.48 11.99 0.51
C THR A 65 1.61 10.53 0.10
N ILE A 66 0.64 9.99 -0.64
CA ILE A 66 0.71 8.64 -1.23
C ILE A 66 1.96 8.52 -2.10
N SER A 67 2.19 9.50 -2.98
CA SER A 67 3.34 9.54 -3.89
C SER A 67 4.66 9.65 -3.09
N SER A 68 4.69 10.47 -2.04
CA SER A 68 5.85 10.64 -1.17
C SER A 68 6.20 9.36 -0.40
N VAL A 69 5.20 8.66 0.16
CA VAL A 69 5.39 7.36 0.84
C VAL A 69 5.90 6.32 -0.16
N ARG A 70 5.32 6.26 -1.36
CA ARG A 70 5.78 5.33 -2.41
C ARG A 70 7.24 5.60 -2.78
N ASN A 71 7.61 6.85 -3.04
CA ASN A 71 8.97 7.23 -3.39
C ASN A 71 9.97 6.91 -2.27
N LEU A 72 9.61 7.17 -1.01
CA LEU A 72 10.43 6.81 0.16
C LEU A 72 10.74 5.30 0.17
N LEU A 73 9.71 4.46 0.00
CA LEU A 73 9.88 3.02 0.09
C LEU A 73 10.54 2.42 -1.17
N MET A 74 10.35 3.01 -2.35
CA MET A 74 11.03 2.59 -3.58
C MET A 74 12.53 2.85 -3.55
N GLN A 75 12.99 3.83 -2.78
CA GLN A 75 14.42 4.09 -2.58
C GLN A 75 15.08 3.01 -1.70
N LYS A 76 14.28 2.21 -0.99
CA LYS A 76 14.76 1.08 -0.18
C LYS A 76 14.81 -0.18 -1.03
N LYS A 77 15.75 -1.08 -0.70
CA LYS A 77 15.88 -2.39 -1.36
C LYS A 77 14.80 -3.36 -0.89
N LEU A 78 13.53 -2.98 -1.02
CA LEU A 78 12.35 -3.78 -0.68
C LEU A 78 11.79 -4.47 -1.92
N HIS A 79 11.18 -5.64 -1.75
CA HIS A 79 10.33 -6.22 -2.78
C HIS A 79 9.02 -5.44 -2.88
N LYS A 80 8.39 -5.41 -4.07
CA LYS A 80 7.13 -4.68 -4.31
C LYS A 80 6.03 -5.07 -3.29
N PHE A 81 5.93 -6.37 -2.99
CA PHE A 81 5.04 -6.88 -1.94
C PHE A 81 5.33 -6.32 -0.54
N GLU A 82 6.60 -6.29 -0.12
CA GLU A 82 6.98 -5.79 1.21
C GLU A 82 6.72 -4.29 1.33
N LEU A 83 7.02 -3.54 0.27
CA LEU A 83 6.71 -2.12 0.16
C LEU A 83 5.22 -1.87 0.38
N ALA A 84 4.36 -2.59 -0.34
CA ALA A 84 2.91 -2.43 -0.21
C ALA A 84 2.42 -2.85 1.18
N SER A 85 2.94 -3.96 1.72
CA SER A 85 2.58 -4.44 3.07
C SER A 85 2.94 -3.43 4.16
N LEU A 86 4.15 -2.85 4.13
CA LEU A 86 4.57 -1.83 5.10
C LEU A 86 3.71 -0.56 5.00
N ALA A 87 3.44 -0.08 3.79
CA ALA A 87 2.60 1.10 3.57
C ALA A 87 1.13 0.90 3.95
N ASN A 88 0.58 -0.31 3.77
CA ASN A 88 -0.82 -0.60 4.09
C ASN A 88 -1.04 -0.90 5.57
N LEU A 89 -0.11 -1.63 6.20
CA LEU A 89 -0.22 -2.03 7.61
C LEU A 89 0.24 -0.92 8.56
N CYS A 90 1.27 -0.16 8.18
CA CYS A 90 1.92 0.86 9.00
C CYS A 90 2.28 0.37 10.42
N PRO A 91 3.14 -0.67 10.55
CA PRO A 91 3.61 -1.13 11.85
C PRO A 91 4.38 -0.03 12.59
N GLU A 92 4.39 -0.12 13.90
CA GLU A 92 4.99 0.88 14.80
C GLU A 92 6.39 0.48 15.26
N THR A 93 6.69 -0.82 15.34
CA THR A 93 8.01 -1.31 15.75
C THR A 93 8.64 -2.26 14.74
N PRO A 94 9.99 -2.36 14.70
CA PRO A 94 10.70 -3.34 13.88
C PRO A 94 10.26 -4.78 14.14
N GLU A 95 9.99 -5.14 15.40
CA GLU A 95 9.52 -6.47 15.80
C GLU A 95 8.13 -6.78 15.22
N GLU A 96 7.21 -5.81 15.28
CA GLU A 96 5.89 -5.93 14.66
C GLU A 96 6.01 -6.08 13.14
N ALA A 97 6.83 -5.24 12.49
CA ALA A 97 7.03 -5.27 11.06
C ALA A 97 7.58 -6.62 10.57
N LYS A 98 8.55 -7.20 11.29
CA LYS A 98 9.09 -8.53 11.00
C LYS A 98 8.08 -9.64 11.28
N SER A 99 7.27 -9.50 12.33
CA SER A 99 6.22 -10.47 12.67
C SER A 99 5.12 -10.51 11.59
N LEU A 100 4.71 -9.34 11.08
CA LEU A 100 3.70 -9.20 10.02
C LEU A 100 4.24 -9.55 8.63
N VAL A 101 5.50 -9.21 8.37
CA VAL A 101 6.17 -9.44 7.09
C VAL A 101 7.49 -10.19 7.34
N PRO A 102 7.45 -11.52 7.54
CA PRO A 102 8.64 -12.33 7.87
C PRO A 102 9.75 -12.28 6.82
N SER A 103 9.46 -11.88 5.59
CA SER A 103 10.48 -11.71 4.55
C SER A 103 11.45 -10.54 4.84
N LEU A 104 11.10 -9.64 5.76
CA LEU A 104 11.98 -8.55 6.21
C LEU A 104 13.05 -9.01 7.20
N GLU A 105 12.92 -10.21 7.79
CA GLU A 105 13.93 -10.75 8.71
C GLU A 105 15.29 -10.87 8.02
N GLY A 106 16.32 -10.30 8.66
CA GLY A 106 17.69 -10.29 8.15
C GLY A 106 17.92 -9.41 6.92
N ARG A 107 16.93 -8.61 6.48
CA ARG A 107 17.10 -7.67 5.35
C ARG A 107 17.59 -6.28 5.77
N PHE A 108 17.15 -5.81 6.93
CA PHE A 108 17.49 -4.50 7.49
C PHE A 108 17.89 -4.66 8.95
N GLU A 109 18.79 -3.80 9.42
CA GLU A 109 19.02 -3.63 10.86
C GLU A 109 17.81 -2.94 11.49
N ASP A 110 17.58 -3.20 12.77
CA ASP A 110 16.41 -2.73 13.51
C ASP A 110 16.33 -1.20 13.54
N GLU A 111 17.48 -0.52 13.64
CA GLU A 111 17.56 0.94 13.58
C GLU A 111 17.18 1.49 12.20
N GLU A 112 17.63 0.84 11.11
CA GLU A 112 17.25 1.25 9.75
C GLU A 112 15.75 1.03 9.51
N LEU A 113 15.23 -0.12 9.93
CA LEU A 113 13.82 -0.44 9.81
C LEU A 113 12.98 0.55 10.63
N ARG A 114 13.40 0.87 11.86
CA ARG A 114 12.73 1.85 12.72
C ARG A 114 12.64 3.21 12.05
N GLN A 115 13.74 3.71 11.48
CA GLN A 115 13.74 4.98 10.75
C GLN A 115 12.73 4.98 9.59
N ILE A 116 12.65 3.87 8.84
CA ILE A 116 11.68 3.74 7.73
C ILE A 116 10.26 3.82 8.27
N LEU A 117 9.96 3.12 9.38
CA LEU A 117 8.63 3.14 9.99
C LEU A 117 8.28 4.54 10.50
N ASP A 118 9.19 5.21 11.20
CA ASP A 118 8.99 6.56 11.72
C ASP A 118 8.72 7.57 10.58
N ASP A 119 9.40 7.44 9.44
CA ASP A 119 9.18 8.27 8.26
C ASP A 119 7.78 8.05 7.64
N ILE A 120 7.26 6.82 7.68
CA ILE A 120 5.89 6.49 7.25
C ILE A 120 4.88 7.08 8.23
N GLN A 121 5.11 6.92 9.54
CA GLN A 121 4.23 7.42 10.60
C GLN A 121 4.12 8.95 10.55
N THR A 122 5.24 9.64 10.31
CA THR A 122 5.27 11.09 10.11
C THR A 122 4.43 11.51 8.91
N LYS A 123 4.54 10.81 7.78
CA LYS A 123 3.71 11.09 6.59
C LYS A 123 2.24 10.75 6.83
N ARG A 124 1.92 9.82 7.72
CA ARG A 124 0.53 9.49 8.11
C ARG A 124 -0.08 10.60 8.98
N SER A 125 0.69 11.17 9.91
CA SER A 125 0.19 12.20 10.84
C SER A 125 0.05 13.58 10.21
N LEU A 126 0.86 13.91 9.20
CA LEU A 126 0.85 15.22 8.52
C LEU A 126 -0.32 15.44 7.53
N GLN A 127 -1.32 14.54 7.49
CA GLN A 127 -2.44 14.61 6.54
C GLN A 127 -3.72 15.25 7.10
N TYR A 128 -3.64 15.84 8.29
CA TYR A 128 -4.73 16.57 8.95
C TYR A 128 -4.60 18.08 8.78
#